data_AF-A0AAN7KEX7-F1
#
_entry.id   AF-A0AAN7KEX7-F1
#
_cell.length_a   1.000
_cell.length_b   1.000
_cell.length_c   1.000
_cell.angle_alpha   90.00
_cell.angle_beta   90.00
_cell.angle_gamma   90.00
#
_symmetry.space_group_name_H-M   'P 1'
#
loop_
_entity.id
_entity.type
_entity.pdbx_description
1 polymer ?
#
loop_
_entity_poly.entity_id
_entity_poly.type
_entity_poly.pdbx_seq_one_letter_code
_entity_poly.pdbx_strand_id
1 'polypeptide(L)'
;MEAELHVLSPLVPGRRVRFLRFCKQHAEGVWAVADISLDLFRDTSSEGFTFSNCRRFPSGCILQNMPTGCCKVTWMEHSEYDESLVPDLYRSFLRSGLGFGAHRWVSTLQRQCQFFSMPSEDPSGIGLSGRRNMLKLAQRMVDDFCSGISTSMGGDWEMLPVGNIGQDIKVMSRRSILNNPNETPAILLSASTSVWMPVSHQLLFNFLRDQRERNEWDILSRGEPMQETLHIAKGQSCENCVSLLRTDVSNLLTLHLLQLTQHSS
;
A
#
# COMPACT_ATOMS: atom_id res chain seq x y z
N MET A 1 -19.67 -4.44 -9.24
CA MET A 1 -18.59 -4.36 -8.23
C MET A 1 -18.46 -2.92 -7.75
N GLU A 2 -17.88 -2.76 -6.57
CA GLU A 2 -17.54 -1.47 -5.98
C GLU A 2 -16.12 -1.54 -5.44
N ALA A 3 -15.34 -0.49 -5.66
CA ALA A 3 -13.98 -0.38 -5.16
C ALA A 3 -13.68 1.04 -4.71
N GLU A 4 -12.72 1.16 -3.79
CA GLU A 4 -12.18 2.44 -3.34
C GLU A 4 -10.68 2.44 -3.59
N LEU A 5 -10.22 3.44 -4.34
CA LEU A 5 -8.83 3.57 -4.75
C LEU A 5 -8.15 4.62 -3.87
N HIS A 6 -7.04 4.23 -3.26
CA HIS A 6 -6.26 5.10 -2.37
C HIS A 6 -4.81 5.24 -2.84
N VAL A 7 -4.22 6.40 -2.58
CA VAL A 7 -2.77 6.63 -2.57
C VAL A 7 -2.32 6.66 -1.10
N LEU A 8 -1.08 6.25 -0.81
CA LEU A 8 -0.53 6.27 0.55
C LEU A 8 -0.17 7.71 0.98
N SER A 9 -1.16 8.59 1.01
CA SER A 9 -1.07 9.95 1.54
C SER A 9 -2.40 10.32 2.18
N PRO A 10 -2.40 10.89 3.41
CA PRO A 10 -3.61 11.42 4.02
C PRO A 10 -4.22 12.62 3.28
N LEU A 11 -3.44 13.29 2.41
CA LEU A 11 -3.85 14.51 1.72
C LEU A 11 -4.58 14.24 0.39
N VAL A 12 -4.47 13.01 -0.14
CA VAL A 12 -5.13 12.64 -1.40
C VAL A 12 -6.44 11.91 -1.08
N PRO A 13 -7.60 12.45 -1.48
CA PRO A 13 -8.88 11.80 -1.20
C PRO A 13 -8.99 10.46 -1.92
N GLY A 14 -9.60 9.49 -1.23
CA GLY A 14 -9.97 8.20 -1.80
C GLY A 14 -10.97 8.35 -2.95
N ARG A 15 -10.88 7.47 -3.95
CA ARG A 15 -11.75 7.49 -5.13
C ARG A 15 -12.64 6.26 -5.15
N ARG A 16 -13.93 6.46 -4.92
CA ARG A 16 -14.92 5.40 -5.00
C ARG A 16 -15.38 5.22 -6.44
N VAL A 17 -15.40 3.98 -6.92
CA VAL A 17 -15.86 3.63 -8.25
C VAL A 17 -16.79 2.43 -8.20
N ARG A 18 -17.93 2.54 -8.89
CA ARG A 18 -18.85 1.42 -9.12
C ARG A 18 -18.77 1.02 -10.58
N PHE A 19 -18.48 -0.25 -10.83
CA PHE A 19 -18.22 -0.74 -12.19
C PHE A 19 -18.66 -2.19 -12.38
N LEU A 20 -18.96 -2.53 -13.63
CA LEU A 20 -19.10 -3.91 -14.10
C LEU A 20 -17.73 -4.40 -14.55
N ARG A 21 -17.42 -5.65 -14.22
CA ARG A 21 -16.25 -6.35 -14.76
C ARG A 21 -16.71 -7.52 -15.58
N PHE A 22 -16.13 -7.63 -16.76
CA PHE A 22 -16.27 -8.77 -17.62
C PHE A 22 -14.91 -9.45 -17.76
N CYS A 23 -14.89 -10.78 -17.63
CA CYS A 23 -13.70 -11.59 -17.84
C CYS A 23 -14.02 -12.65 -18.89
N LYS A 24 -13.20 -12.73 -19.94
CA LYS A 24 -13.39 -13.72 -21.01
C LYS A 24 -12.04 -14.14 -21.59
N GLN A 25 -11.94 -15.43 -21.89
CA GLN A 25 -10.88 -15.93 -22.74
C GLN A 25 -11.11 -15.43 -24.18
N HIS A 26 -10.30 -14.48 -24.61
CA HIS A 26 -10.40 -13.87 -25.93
C HIS A 26 -9.83 -14.80 -27.02
N ALA A 27 -8.76 -15.53 -26.68
CA ALA A 27 -8.13 -16.54 -27.53
C ALA A 27 -7.45 -17.61 -26.65
N GLU A 28 -6.94 -18.68 -27.25
CA GLU A 28 -6.16 -19.67 -26.53
C GLU A 28 -4.99 -19.01 -25.78
N GLY A 29 -4.89 -19.24 -24.47
CA GLY A 29 -3.86 -18.61 -23.62
C GLY A 29 -3.99 -17.09 -23.42
N VAL A 30 -5.06 -16.43 -23.90
CA VAL A 30 -5.28 -14.98 -23.75
C VAL A 30 -6.59 -14.68 -23.05
N TRP A 31 -6.51 -14.01 -21.90
CA TRP A 31 -7.65 -13.56 -21.11
C TRP A 31 -7.76 -12.05 -21.12
N ALA A 32 -8.97 -11.54 -21.32
CA ALA A 32 -9.28 -10.12 -21.22
C ALA A 32 -10.18 -9.89 -20.01
N VAL A 33 -9.80 -8.93 -19.18
CA VAL A 33 -10.60 -8.37 -18.09
C VAL A 33 -10.92 -6.93 -18.47
N ALA A 34 -12.20 -6.58 -18.55
CA ALA A 34 -12.66 -5.24 -18.87
C ALA A 34 -13.58 -4.72 -17.77
N ASP A 35 -13.33 -3.48 -17.34
CA ASP A 35 -14.06 -2.74 -16.33
C ASP A 35 -14.74 -1.53 -16.98
N ILE A 36 -16.04 -1.35 -16.74
CA ILE A 36 -16.78 -0.17 -17.18
C ILE A 36 -17.65 0.38 -16.05
N SER A 37 -17.56 1.68 -15.77
CA SER A 37 -18.37 2.28 -14.69
C SER A 37 -19.86 2.26 -15.02
N LEU A 38 -20.68 2.04 -14.00
CA LEU A 38 -22.13 2.16 -14.09
C LEU A 38 -22.59 3.62 -14.18
N ASP A 39 -21.74 4.54 -13.72
CA ASP A 39 -22.02 5.98 -13.72
C ASP A 39 -21.94 6.58 -15.13
N LEU A 40 -21.51 5.80 -16.14
CA LEU A 40 -21.59 6.19 -17.54
C LEU A 40 -23.02 6.35 -18.06
N PHE A 41 -23.99 5.70 -17.41
CA PHE A 41 -25.38 5.61 -17.86
C PHE A 41 -26.35 6.42 -16.99
N ARG A 42 -25.83 7.20 -16.02
CA ARG A 42 -26.64 8.02 -15.13
C ARG A 42 -26.55 9.48 -15.54
N ASP A 43 -27.62 9.97 -16.16
CA ASP A 43 -27.83 11.40 -16.39
C ASP A 43 -27.92 12.14 -15.04
N THR A 44 -27.45 13.38 -15.05
CA THR A 44 -27.31 14.34 -13.93
C THR A 44 -28.62 14.80 -13.28
N SER A 45 -29.61 13.92 -13.08
CA SER A 45 -30.96 14.30 -12.66
C SER A 45 -31.55 13.46 -11.51
N SER A 46 -30.73 13.00 -10.57
CA SER A 46 -31.24 12.44 -9.31
C SER A 46 -30.52 13.03 -8.11
N GLU A 47 -31.14 14.05 -7.53
CA GLU A 47 -30.89 14.54 -6.18
C GLU A 47 -30.88 13.36 -5.19
N GLY A 48 -29.74 13.12 -4.51
CA GLY A 48 -29.68 12.16 -3.40
C GLY A 48 -28.41 11.34 -3.25
N PHE A 49 -27.48 11.33 -4.21
CA PHE A 49 -26.16 10.70 -4.04
C PHE A 49 -25.07 11.72 -4.39
N THR A 50 -24.36 12.18 -3.36
CA THR A 50 -23.16 13.03 -3.47
C THR A 50 -22.21 12.45 -4.52
N PHE A 51 -21.87 13.27 -5.51
CA PHE A 51 -21.06 12.95 -6.69
C PHE A 51 -19.83 12.08 -6.35
N SER A 52 -19.62 11.00 -7.12
CA SER A 52 -18.33 10.29 -7.14
C SER A 52 -17.28 11.27 -7.66
N ASN A 53 -16.29 11.65 -6.84
CA ASN A 53 -15.14 12.47 -7.25
C ASN A 53 -14.25 11.81 -8.34
N CYS A 54 -14.71 10.70 -8.92
CA CYS A 54 -14.01 9.86 -9.88
C CYS A 54 -15.01 9.10 -10.75
N ARG A 55 -14.76 9.05 -12.06
CA ARG A 55 -15.50 8.25 -13.04
C ARG A 55 -14.52 7.36 -13.79
N ARG A 56 -14.80 6.06 -13.85
CA ARG A 56 -13.98 5.07 -14.57
C ARG A 56 -14.54 4.81 -15.97
N PHE A 57 -13.78 5.15 -17.00
CA PHE A 57 -14.05 4.79 -18.40
C PHE A 57 -13.59 3.35 -18.67
N PRO A 58 -13.87 2.77 -19.87
CA PRO A 58 -13.40 1.43 -20.21
C PRO A 58 -11.92 1.24 -19.87
N SER A 59 -11.67 0.35 -18.93
CA SER A 59 -10.36 0.07 -18.34
C SER A 59 -10.21 -1.45 -18.17
N GLY A 60 -9.04 -1.94 -17.79
CA GLY A 60 -8.83 -3.36 -17.51
C GLY A 60 -7.47 -3.86 -17.96
N CYS A 61 -7.35 -5.16 -18.18
CA CYS A 61 -6.10 -5.76 -18.58
C CYS A 61 -6.27 -6.99 -19.49
N ILE A 62 -5.21 -7.26 -20.25
CA ILE A 62 -5.04 -8.48 -21.04
C ILE A 62 -3.91 -9.28 -20.42
N LEU A 63 -4.19 -10.55 -20.16
CA LEU A 63 -3.25 -11.55 -19.64
C LEU A 63 -2.95 -12.54 -20.76
N GLN A 64 -1.69 -12.67 -21.14
CA GLN A 64 -1.25 -13.57 -22.20
C GLN A 64 -0.21 -14.56 -21.67
N ASN A 65 -0.52 -15.84 -21.76
CA ASN A 65 0.44 -16.90 -21.45
C ASN A 65 1.58 -16.88 -22.47
N MET A 66 2.81 -16.89 -21.97
CA MET A 66 4.01 -16.95 -22.79
C MET A 66 4.62 -18.36 -22.73
N PRO A 67 5.29 -18.84 -23.80
CA PRO A 67 5.98 -20.12 -23.79
C PRO A 67 7.08 -20.25 -22.71
N THR A 68 7.54 -19.12 -22.16
CA THR A 68 8.56 -19.07 -21.10
C THR A 68 8.03 -19.50 -19.72
N GLY A 69 6.73 -19.78 -19.59
CA GLY A 69 6.07 -19.99 -18.30
C GLY A 69 5.73 -18.69 -17.57
N CYS A 70 5.98 -17.53 -18.18
CA CYS A 70 5.58 -16.21 -17.67
C CYS A 70 4.24 -15.76 -18.26
N CYS A 71 3.61 -14.77 -17.63
CA CYS A 71 2.43 -14.10 -18.16
C CYS A 71 2.80 -12.66 -18.59
N LYS A 72 2.50 -12.30 -19.84
CA LYS A 72 2.57 -10.92 -20.29
C LYS A 72 1.27 -10.21 -19.90
N VAL A 73 1.40 -9.14 -19.13
CA VAL A 73 0.27 -8.32 -18.66
C VAL A 73 0.28 -6.99 -19.38
N THR A 74 -0.83 -6.63 -20.03
CA THR A 74 -1.04 -5.29 -20.61
C THR A 74 -2.21 -4.65 -19.89
N TRP A 75 -2.02 -3.49 -19.26
CA TRP A 75 -3.04 -2.83 -18.46
C TRP A 75 -3.41 -1.47 -19.06
N MET A 76 -4.69 -1.17 -19.12
CA MET A 76 -5.24 0.13 -19.51
C MET A 76 -6.09 0.68 -18.39
N GLU A 77 -5.87 1.94 -18.05
CA GLU A 77 -6.57 2.62 -16.98
C GLU A 77 -7.00 3.99 -17.48
N HIS A 78 -8.31 4.19 -17.57
CA HIS A 78 -8.91 5.42 -18.05
C HIS A 78 -9.94 5.87 -17.03
N SER A 79 -9.61 6.93 -16.30
CA SER A 79 -10.45 7.48 -15.24
C SER A 79 -10.37 8.99 -15.25
N GLU A 80 -11.50 9.66 -15.05
CA GLU A 80 -11.63 11.08 -14.78
C GLU A 80 -11.83 11.30 -13.28
N TYR A 81 -11.33 12.39 -12.73
CA TYR A 81 -11.49 12.73 -11.33
C TYR A 81 -11.45 14.24 -11.13
N ASP A 82 -12.08 14.70 -10.05
CA ASP A 82 -12.04 16.12 -9.68
C ASP A 82 -10.65 16.48 -9.11
N GLU A 83 -9.91 17.28 -9.86
CA GLU A 83 -8.57 17.74 -9.48
C GLU A 83 -8.59 18.88 -8.45
N SER A 84 -9.73 19.56 -8.27
CA SER A 84 -9.86 20.65 -7.30
C SER A 84 -9.66 20.19 -5.85
N LEU A 85 -9.96 18.91 -5.59
CA LEU A 85 -9.78 18.26 -4.29
C LEU A 85 -8.34 17.74 -4.06
N VAL A 86 -7.46 17.88 -5.05
CA VAL A 86 -6.08 17.40 -4.98
C VAL A 86 -5.15 18.57 -4.64
N PRO A 87 -4.36 18.47 -3.55
CA PRO A 87 -3.34 19.48 -3.23
C PRO A 87 -2.27 19.58 -4.32
N ASP A 88 -1.77 20.78 -4.56
CA ASP A 88 -0.79 21.10 -5.60
C ASP A 88 0.43 20.16 -5.61
N LEU A 89 0.92 19.81 -4.41
CA LEU A 89 2.01 18.88 -4.18
C LEU A 89 1.82 17.52 -4.89
N TYR A 90 0.58 17.04 -4.98
CA TYR A 90 0.25 15.73 -5.54
C TYR A 90 -0.22 15.77 -6.98
N ARG A 91 -0.59 16.93 -7.54
CA ARG A 91 -1.16 17.00 -8.90
C ARG A 91 -0.24 16.42 -9.97
N SER A 92 1.05 16.78 -9.95
CA SER A 92 2.04 16.23 -10.89
C SER A 92 2.19 14.70 -10.78
N PHE A 93 2.25 14.20 -9.54
CA PHE A 93 2.33 12.76 -9.25
C PHE A 93 1.07 11.99 -9.70
N LEU A 94 -0.12 12.57 -9.58
CA LEU A 94 -1.35 11.93 -10.04
C LEU A 94 -1.49 11.98 -11.56
N ARG A 95 -1.15 13.11 -12.19
CA ARG A 95 -1.19 13.29 -13.66
C ARG A 95 -0.22 12.37 -14.41
N SER A 96 0.92 12.03 -13.82
CA SER A 96 1.85 11.06 -14.41
C SER A 96 1.34 9.61 -14.40
N GLY A 97 0.20 9.34 -13.73
CA GLY A 97 -0.37 8.00 -13.62
C GLY A 97 0.28 7.13 -12.55
N LEU A 98 1.23 7.66 -11.77
CA LEU A 98 1.90 6.90 -10.69
C LEU A 98 0.96 6.61 -9.51
N GLY A 99 -0.04 7.47 -9.27
CA GLY A 99 -1.00 7.30 -8.18
C GLY A 99 -2.18 6.37 -8.48
N PHE A 100 -2.75 6.45 -9.69
CA PHE A 100 -3.97 5.71 -10.04
C PHE A 100 -3.96 5.07 -11.42
N GLY A 101 -2.87 5.21 -12.19
CA GLY A 101 -2.76 4.72 -13.56
C GLY A 101 -2.32 3.26 -13.67
N ALA A 102 -2.23 2.79 -14.91
CA ALA A 102 -1.87 1.41 -15.27
C ALA A 102 -0.52 0.97 -14.67
N HIS A 103 0.47 1.87 -14.63
CA HIS A 103 1.79 1.59 -14.07
C HIS A 103 1.69 1.08 -12.63
N ARG A 104 0.92 1.78 -11.78
CA ARG A 104 0.71 1.37 -10.40
C ARG A 104 0.09 -0.01 -10.28
N TRP A 105 -0.89 -0.33 -11.12
CA TRP A 105 -1.56 -1.62 -11.12
C TRP A 105 -0.64 -2.76 -11.51
N VAL A 106 0.14 -2.57 -12.58
CA VAL A 106 1.14 -3.55 -13.01
C VAL A 106 2.21 -3.76 -11.94
N SER A 107 2.78 -2.69 -11.37
CA SER A 107 3.78 -2.80 -10.31
C SER A 107 3.20 -3.48 -9.05
N THR A 108 1.93 -3.24 -8.73
CA THR A 108 1.25 -3.91 -7.61
C THR A 108 1.04 -5.41 -7.88
N LEU A 109 0.59 -5.76 -9.08
CA LEU A 109 0.41 -7.15 -9.49
C LEU A 109 1.74 -7.91 -9.48
N GLN A 110 2.79 -7.32 -10.04
CA GLN A 110 4.14 -7.90 -10.02
C GLN A 110 4.61 -8.19 -8.60
N ARG A 111 4.40 -7.25 -7.66
CA ARG A 111 4.78 -7.41 -6.25
C ARG A 111 3.99 -8.53 -5.56
N GLN A 112 2.70 -8.67 -5.88
CA GLN A 112 1.91 -9.79 -5.38
C GLN A 112 2.41 -11.13 -5.95
N CYS A 113 2.71 -11.22 -7.24
CA CYS A 113 3.29 -12.43 -7.84
C CYS A 113 4.63 -12.82 -7.22
N GLN A 114 5.51 -11.84 -6.94
CA GLN A 114 6.79 -12.06 -6.26
C GLN A 114 6.61 -12.57 -4.83
N PHE A 115 5.58 -12.11 -4.12
CA PHE A 115 5.27 -12.59 -2.77
C PHE A 115 4.87 -14.07 -2.74
N PHE A 116 4.14 -14.53 -3.76
CA PHE A 116 3.76 -15.95 -3.87
C PHE A 116 4.87 -16.83 -4.46
N SER A 117 5.77 -16.25 -5.25
CA SER A 117 6.90 -16.95 -5.88
C SER A 117 8.11 -16.97 -4.94
N MET A 118 8.01 -17.66 -3.81
CA MET A 118 9.10 -17.73 -2.83
C MET A 118 10.22 -18.68 -3.28
N PRO A 119 11.49 -18.25 -3.29
CA PRO A 119 12.61 -19.17 -3.48
C PRO A 119 12.75 -20.13 -2.29
N SER A 120 13.07 -21.39 -2.59
CA SER A 120 13.10 -22.51 -1.63
C SER A 120 14.30 -22.50 -0.69
N GLU A 121 15.38 -21.81 -1.03
CA GLU A 121 16.66 -21.93 -0.31
C GLU A 121 17.23 -20.56 0.03
N ASP A 122 17.62 -20.37 1.29
CA ASP A 122 18.34 -19.18 1.73
C ASP A 122 19.11 -19.53 3.04
N PRO A 123 20.28 -18.91 3.32
CA PRO A 123 21.22 -19.32 4.37
C PRO A 123 20.83 -18.87 5.79
N SER A 124 19.72 -18.14 5.94
CA SER A 124 19.31 -17.47 7.19
C SER A 124 18.95 -18.38 8.38
N GLY A 125 19.08 -19.70 8.24
CA GLY A 125 18.82 -20.67 9.33
C GLY A 125 17.36 -20.80 9.76
N ILE A 126 16.46 -19.94 9.26
CA ILE A 126 15.02 -20.00 9.53
C ILE A 126 14.37 -20.96 8.53
N GLY A 127 13.71 -21.99 9.06
CA GLY A 127 12.94 -22.93 8.26
C GLY A 127 11.82 -22.25 7.45
N LEU A 128 11.38 -22.88 6.36
CA LEU A 128 10.35 -22.37 5.45
C LEU A 128 9.09 -21.85 6.17
N SER A 129 8.66 -22.52 7.23
CA SER A 129 7.50 -22.12 8.05
C SER A 129 7.71 -20.77 8.75
N GLY A 130 8.90 -20.52 9.31
CA GLY A 130 9.22 -19.26 9.98
C GLY A 130 9.20 -18.09 9.00
N ARG A 131 9.80 -18.26 7.82
CA ARG A 131 9.77 -17.25 6.75
C ARG A 131 8.34 -16.91 6.32
N ARG A 132 7.51 -17.94 6.09
CA ARG A 132 6.10 -17.76 5.73
C ARG A 132 5.34 -16.98 6.79
N ASN A 133 5.58 -17.25 8.06
CA ASN A 133 4.94 -16.54 9.16
C ASN A 133 5.40 -15.08 9.23
N MET A 134 6.70 -14.81 9.05
CA MET A 134 7.22 -13.45 9.01
C MET A 134 6.68 -12.63 7.85
N LEU A 135 6.57 -13.23 6.66
CA LEU A 135 5.97 -12.58 5.51
C LEU A 135 4.48 -12.29 5.70
N LYS A 136 3.73 -13.22 6.31
CA LYS A 136 2.34 -12.98 6.71
C LYS A 136 2.22 -11.86 7.73
N LEU A 137 3.14 -11.79 8.71
CA LEU A 137 3.16 -10.71 9.69
C LEU A 137 3.46 -9.35 9.01
N ALA A 138 4.48 -9.28 8.16
CA ALA A 138 4.80 -8.08 7.40
C ALA A 138 3.62 -7.63 6.51
N GLN A 139 2.91 -8.58 5.88
CA GLN A 139 1.71 -8.26 5.08
C GLN A 139 0.60 -7.67 5.96
N ARG A 140 0.31 -8.27 7.12
CA ARG A 140 -0.68 -7.72 8.06
C ARG A 140 -0.31 -6.31 8.54
N MET A 141 0.97 -6.07 8.83
CA MET A 141 1.46 -4.73 9.19
C MET A 141 1.22 -3.70 8.08
N VAL A 142 1.41 -4.09 6.82
CA VAL A 142 1.09 -3.22 5.67
C VAL A 142 -0.41 -2.97 5.57
N ASP A 143 -1.22 -4.02 5.73
CA ASP A 143 -2.68 -3.90 5.66
C ASP A 143 -3.21 -2.97 6.76
N ASP A 144 -2.71 -3.11 7.99
CA ASP A 144 -3.04 -2.24 9.13
C ASP A 144 -2.59 -0.79 8.89
N PHE A 145 -1.38 -0.59 8.38
CA PHE A 145 -0.86 0.73 8.00
C PHE A 145 -1.71 1.40 6.91
N CYS A 146 -2.01 0.68 5.83
CA CYS A 146 -2.84 1.18 4.73
C CYS A 146 -4.26 1.50 5.21
N SER A 147 -4.81 0.67 6.10
CA SER A 147 -6.12 0.85 6.73
C SER A 147 -6.17 2.12 7.60
N GLY A 148 -5.12 2.40 8.37
CA GLY A 148 -5.03 3.60 9.20
C GLY A 148 -4.88 4.92 8.40
N ILE A 149 -4.23 4.89 7.24
CA ILE A 149 -4.07 6.08 6.38
C ILE A 149 -5.33 6.34 5.54
N SER A 150 -6.00 5.27 5.10
CA SER A 150 -7.15 5.35 4.18
C SER A 150 -8.45 5.63 4.96
N THR A 151 -9.23 6.61 4.53
CA THR A 151 -10.57 6.92 5.09
C THR A 151 -11.66 6.05 4.47
N SER A 152 -11.49 4.73 4.47
CA SER A 152 -12.51 3.88 3.84
C SER A 152 -13.83 3.98 4.61
N MET A 153 -14.93 4.22 3.89
CA MET A 153 -16.26 4.41 4.50
C MET A 153 -16.86 3.10 5.06
N GLY A 154 -16.16 1.97 4.94
CA GLY A 154 -16.62 0.65 5.41
C GLY A 154 -15.87 0.09 6.61
N GLY A 155 -14.99 0.87 7.26
CA GLY A 155 -14.11 0.39 8.33
C GLY A 155 -14.31 1.09 9.67
N ASP A 156 -13.96 0.37 10.74
CA ASP A 156 -13.95 0.76 12.16
C ASP A 156 -13.10 2.02 12.51
N TRP A 157 -12.62 2.77 11.52
CA TRP A 157 -11.73 3.92 11.69
C TRP A 157 -12.51 5.23 11.70
N GLU A 158 -12.42 5.95 12.80
CA GLU A 158 -13.03 7.27 12.99
C GLU A 158 -11.96 8.34 12.94
N MET A 159 -12.20 9.41 12.18
CA MET A 159 -11.33 10.58 12.18
C MET A 159 -11.51 11.33 13.50
N LEU A 160 -10.42 11.53 14.23
CA LEU A 160 -10.44 12.32 15.46
C LEU A 160 -10.31 13.81 15.11
N PRO A 161 -11.25 14.67 15.55
CA PRO A 161 -11.10 16.11 15.39
C PRO A 161 -10.01 16.60 16.34
N VAL A 162 -8.78 16.72 15.83
CA VAL A 162 -7.67 17.23 16.64
C VAL A 162 -7.60 18.74 16.45
N GLY A 163 -8.12 19.49 17.43
CA GLY A 163 -8.15 20.96 17.38
C GLY A 163 -6.76 21.58 17.19
N ASN A 164 -6.70 22.67 16.42
CA ASN A 164 -5.50 23.46 16.13
C ASN A 164 -4.32 22.74 15.46
N ILE A 165 -4.45 21.45 15.10
CA ILE A 165 -3.45 20.78 14.28
C ILE A 165 -3.70 21.18 12.82
N GLY A 166 -2.64 21.54 12.09
CA GLY A 166 -2.73 21.96 10.70
C GLY A 166 -3.47 20.95 9.82
N GLN A 167 -4.10 21.42 8.75
CA GLN A 167 -4.92 20.62 7.82
C GLN A 167 -4.15 19.43 7.20
N ASP A 168 -2.83 19.38 7.36
CA ASP A 168 -1.94 18.39 6.76
C ASP A 168 -1.71 17.13 7.61
N ILE A 169 -2.29 17.05 8.82
CA ILE A 169 -2.16 15.90 9.71
C ILE A 169 -3.52 15.23 9.87
N LYS A 170 -3.55 13.93 9.63
CA LYS A 170 -4.74 13.09 9.77
C LYS A 170 -4.54 12.11 10.91
N VAL A 171 -5.43 12.20 11.91
CA VAL A 171 -5.46 11.28 13.05
C VAL A 171 -6.73 10.45 12.99
N MET A 172 -6.55 9.14 12.96
CA MET A 172 -7.61 8.13 12.91
C MET A 172 -7.54 7.26 14.16
N SER A 173 -8.69 6.85 14.68
CA SER A 173 -8.80 5.87 15.77
C SER A 173 -9.67 4.70 15.37
N ARG A 174 -9.26 3.49 15.72
CA ARG A 174 -10.03 2.28 15.54
C ARG A 174 -10.14 1.52 16.84
N ARG A 175 -11.36 1.08 17.17
CA ARG A 175 -11.55 0.11 18.25
C ARG A 175 -11.31 -1.29 17.70
N SER A 176 -10.36 -2.00 18.29
CA SER A 176 -10.12 -3.40 17.95
C SER A 176 -11.30 -4.23 18.43
N ILE A 177 -12.07 -4.78 17.47
CA ILE A 177 -13.05 -5.84 17.74
C ILE A 177 -12.24 -7.14 17.76
N LEU A 178 -11.74 -7.53 18.94
CA LEU A 178 -11.07 -8.81 19.09
C LEU A 178 -12.13 -9.92 19.10
N ASN A 179 -11.96 -10.92 18.23
CA ASN A 179 -12.84 -12.08 18.13
C ASN A 179 -12.78 -13.02 19.36
N ASN A 180 -12.02 -12.65 20.40
CA ASN A 180 -11.83 -13.44 21.62
C ASN A 180 -12.47 -12.72 22.83
N PRO A 181 -13.38 -13.37 23.56
CA PRO A 181 -14.10 -12.77 24.69
C PRO A 181 -13.27 -12.48 25.95
N ASN A 182 -11.98 -12.89 25.99
CA ASN A 182 -11.10 -12.77 27.16
C ASN A 182 -10.06 -11.65 27.06
N GLU A 183 -10.01 -10.89 25.96
CA GLU A 183 -9.05 -9.80 25.78
C GLU A 183 -9.71 -8.43 25.90
N THR A 184 -8.98 -7.47 26.49
CA THR A 184 -9.48 -6.11 26.65
C THR A 184 -9.58 -5.40 25.30
N PRO A 185 -10.66 -4.64 25.04
CA PRO A 185 -10.77 -3.83 23.84
C PRO A 185 -9.58 -2.87 23.73
N ALA A 186 -8.79 -2.98 22.66
CA ALA A 186 -7.69 -2.08 22.38
C ALA A 186 -8.15 -0.95 21.45
N ILE A 187 -7.67 0.27 21.67
CA ILE A 187 -7.84 1.39 20.73
C ILE A 187 -6.53 1.52 19.96
N LEU A 188 -6.62 1.43 18.64
CA LEU A 188 -5.52 1.67 17.73
C LEU A 188 -5.59 3.12 17.24
N LEU A 189 -4.48 3.85 17.33
CA LEU A 189 -4.36 5.21 16.84
C LEU A 189 -3.41 5.24 15.64
N SER A 190 -3.77 5.98 14.61
CA SER A 190 -2.94 6.24 13.43
C SER A 190 -2.85 7.74 13.22
N ALA A 191 -1.62 8.26 13.16
CA ALA A 191 -1.35 9.64 12.78
C ALA A 191 -0.50 9.64 11.51
N SER A 192 -0.90 10.41 10.51
CA SER A 192 -0.22 10.46 9.22
C SER A 192 -0.18 11.89 8.69
N THR A 193 0.90 12.20 7.97
CA THR A 193 1.08 13.48 7.28
C THR A 193 1.82 13.27 5.95
N SER A 194 1.99 14.32 5.18
CA SER A 194 2.76 14.31 3.94
C SER A 194 3.61 15.55 3.85
N VAL A 195 4.87 15.37 3.51
CA VAL A 195 5.87 16.44 3.49
C VAL A 195 6.62 16.37 2.17
N TRP A 196 6.85 17.54 1.55
CA TRP A 196 7.72 17.64 0.39
C TRP A 196 9.18 17.65 0.83
N MET A 197 10.04 16.95 0.09
CA MET A 197 11.48 16.87 0.37
C MET A 197 12.28 17.29 -0.87
N PRO A 198 13.30 18.16 -0.74
CA PRO A 198 14.16 18.62 -1.84
C PRO A 198 15.23 17.58 -2.23
N VAL A 199 14.90 16.29 -2.19
CA VAL A 199 15.83 15.19 -2.53
C VAL A 199 15.14 14.18 -3.44
N SER A 200 15.92 13.41 -4.19
CA SER A 200 15.35 12.35 -5.04
C SER A 200 14.73 11.23 -4.19
N HIS A 201 13.67 10.60 -4.72
CA HIS A 201 13.04 9.46 -4.06
C HIS A 201 14.03 8.32 -3.80
N GLN A 202 14.98 8.10 -4.71
CA GLN A 202 15.97 7.03 -4.58
C GLN A 202 16.95 7.29 -3.42
N LEU A 203 17.42 8.54 -3.27
CA LEU A 203 18.30 8.91 -2.18
C LEU A 203 17.58 8.79 -0.83
N LEU A 204 16.36 9.31 -0.74
CA LEU A 204 15.54 9.20 0.47
C LEU A 204 15.22 7.74 0.81
N PHE A 205 14.86 6.92 -0.18
CA PHE A 205 14.59 5.50 0.01
C PHE A 205 15.82 4.75 0.53
N ASN A 206 16.99 5.01 -0.04
CA ASN A 206 18.24 4.40 0.43
C ASN A 206 18.57 4.81 1.86
N PHE A 207 18.39 6.10 2.20
CA PHE A 207 18.58 6.61 3.56
C PHE A 207 17.62 5.96 4.57
N LEU A 208 16.32 5.90 4.26
CA LEU A 208 15.31 5.31 5.16
C LEU A 208 15.47 3.78 5.30
N ARG A 209 16.03 3.11 4.30
CA ARG A 209 16.27 1.67 4.34
C ARG A 209 17.51 1.31 5.14
N ASP A 210 18.54 2.16 5.13
CA ASP A 210 19.82 1.85 5.76
C ASP A 210 19.67 1.77 7.29
N GLN A 211 19.94 0.59 7.83
CA GLN A 211 19.90 0.33 9.27
C GLN A 211 20.88 1.21 10.06
N ARG A 212 21.97 1.66 9.43
CA ARG A 212 23.02 2.47 10.06
C ARG A 212 22.61 3.92 10.23
N GLU A 213 21.78 4.41 9.32
CA GLU A 213 21.23 5.78 9.32
C GLU A 213 19.89 5.86 10.04
N ARG A 214 19.37 4.73 10.54
CA ARG A 214 18.06 4.65 11.18
C ARG A 214 17.96 5.49 12.45
N ASN A 215 19.07 5.64 13.15
CA ASN A 215 19.19 6.47 14.34
C ASN A 215 18.96 7.96 14.09
N GLU A 216 19.14 8.42 12.84
CA GLU A 216 18.94 9.82 12.44
C GLU A 216 17.46 10.21 12.32
N TRP A 217 16.54 9.24 12.16
CA TRP A 217 15.13 9.52 11.89
C TRP A 217 14.13 8.72 12.73
N ASP A 218 14.52 7.56 13.28
CA ASP A 218 13.65 6.74 14.11
C ASP A 218 13.86 7.03 15.60
N ILE A 219 12.94 7.74 16.24
CA ILE A 219 13.01 8.06 17.67
C ILE A 219 13.08 6.81 18.56
N LEU A 220 12.62 5.65 18.08
CA LEU A 220 12.66 4.39 18.84
C LEU A 220 14.07 3.79 18.92
N SER A 221 14.97 4.18 18.02
CA SER A 221 16.39 3.80 18.07
C SER A 221 17.13 4.44 19.26
N ARG A 222 16.63 5.57 19.78
CA ARG A 222 17.27 6.39 20.83
C ARG A 222 18.72 6.77 20.53
N GLY A 223 19.07 6.91 19.25
CA GLY A 223 20.43 7.27 18.82
C GLY A 223 21.37 6.08 18.66
N GLU A 224 20.96 4.87 19.06
CA GLU A 224 21.77 3.67 18.94
C GLU A 224 21.64 3.04 17.54
N PRO A 225 22.73 2.53 16.96
CA PRO A 225 22.68 1.85 15.67
C PRO A 225 21.83 0.58 15.77
N MET A 226 21.07 0.28 14.70
CA MET A 226 20.32 -0.96 14.61
C MET A 226 21.12 -2.05 13.89
N GLN A 227 21.03 -3.29 14.40
CA GLN A 227 21.63 -4.47 13.79
C GLN A 227 20.56 -5.33 13.12
N GLU A 228 20.67 -5.58 11.82
CA GLU A 228 19.88 -6.60 11.14
C GLU A 228 20.30 -8.00 11.62
N THR A 229 19.34 -8.67 12.25
CA THR A 229 19.47 -10.05 12.75
C THR A 229 18.94 -11.08 11.76
N LEU A 230 18.07 -10.64 10.85
CA LEU A 230 17.49 -11.48 9.82
C LEU A 230 17.16 -10.64 8.60
N HIS A 231 17.44 -11.21 7.43
CA HIS A 231 17.07 -10.69 6.13
C HIS A 231 16.29 -11.75 5.34
N ILE A 232 15.10 -11.41 4.82
CA ILE A 232 14.31 -12.26 3.93
C ILE A 232 14.06 -11.49 2.63
N ALA A 233 14.73 -11.87 1.55
CA ALA A 233 14.48 -11.30 0.23
C ALA A 233 13.09 -11.70 -0.30
N LYS A 234 12.39 -10.74 -0.91
CA LYS A 234 11.10 -10.93 -1.59
C LYS A 234 11.33 -10.98 -3.10
N GLY A 235 11.47 -12.19 -3.63
CA GLY A 235 11.74 -12.43 -5.04
C GLY A 235 13.24 -12.41 -5.37
N GLN A 236 13.56 -12.13 -6.64
CA GLN A 236 14.94 -12.23 -7.16
C GLN A 236 15.80 -10.98 -6.89
N SER A 237 15.18 -9.82 -6.63
CA SER A 237 15.87 -8.57 -6.33
C SER A 237 16.07 -8.41 -4.82
N CYS A 238 17.29 -8.15 -4.36
CA CYS A 238 17.61 -7.86 -2.96
C CYS A 238 16.98 -6.55 -2.42
N GLU A 239 16.37 -5.73 -3.29
CA GLU A 239 15.81 -4.44 -2.89
C GLU A 239 14.49 -4.54 -2.11
N ASN A 240 13.73 -5.61 -2.35
CA ASN A 240 12.49 -5.89 -1.64
C ASN A 240 12.78 -6.94 -0.58
N CYS A 241 12.66 -6.59 0.69
CA CYS A 241 13.00 -7.51 1.78
C CYS A 241 12.12 -7.30 3.01
N VAL A 242 12.09 -8.33 3.86
CA VAL A 242 11.66 -8.20 5.25
C VAL A 242 12.89 -8.38 6.12
N SER A 243 13.18 -7.38 6.94
CA SER A 243 14.33 -7.35 7.83
C SER A 243 13.88 -7.32 9.29
N LEU A 244 14.54 -8.08 10.16
CA LEU A 244 14.38 -7.98 11.61
C LEU A 244 15.58 -7.23 12.18
N LEU A 245 15.33 -6.00 12.61
CA LEU A 245 16.32 -5.14 13.25
C LEU A 245 16.26 -5.33 14.76
N ARG A 246 17.42 -5.27 15.40
CA ARG A 246 17.59 -5.33 16.85
C ARG A 246 18.43 -4.15 17.31
N THR A 247 18.06 -3.56 18.44
CA THR A 247 18.94 -2.66 19.19
C THR A 247 18.78 -2.91 20.69
N ASP A 248 19.88 -2.80 21.43
CA ASP A 248 19.90 -2.94 22.89
C ASP A 248 19.85 -1.52 23.49
N VAL A 249 18.65 -1.09 23.87
CA VAL A 249 18.36 0.26 24.36
C VAL A 249 18.96 0.50 25.77
N SER A 250 19.11 -0.58 26.54
CA SER A 250 19.76 -0.61 27.85
C SER A 250 20.06 -2.06 28.21
N ASN A 251 20.83 -2.30 29.28
CA ASN A 251 21.16 -3.65 29.78
C ASN A 251 19.94 -4.56 30.04
N LEU A 252 18.72 -4.01 30.10
CA LEU A 252 17.48 -4.73 30.42
C LEU A 252 16.43 -4.69 29.30
N LEU A 253 16.65 -3.94 28.22
CA LEU A 253 15.64 -3.72 27.19
C LEU A 253 16.23 -3.85 25.78
N THR A 254 15.81 -4.90 25.09
CA THR A 254 16.10 -5.12 23.68
C THR A 254 14.85 -4.81 22.86
N LEU A 255 14.99 -3.94 21.87
CA LEU A 255 13.95 -3.62 20.90
C LEU A 255 14.16 -4.48 19.65
N HIS A 256 13.08 -5.11 19.18
CA HIS A 256 13.04 -5.78 17.88
C HIS A 256 12.06 -5.05 16.97
N LEU A 257 12.48 -4.75 15.75
CA LEU A 257 11.69 -4.03 14.76
C LEU A 257 11.62 -4.82 13.46
N LEU A 258 10.41 -5.07 12.99
CA LEU A 258 10.18 -5.68 11.68
C LEU A 258 10.05 -4.58 10.63
N GLN A 259 10.96 -4.56 9.65
CA GLN A 259 10.95 -3.62 8.55
C GLN A 259 10.60 -4.34 7.25
N LEU A 260 9.56 -3.89 6.57
CA LEU A 260 9.31 -4.26 5.18
C LEU A 260 9.85 -3.15 4.29
N THR A 261 10.78 -3.49 3.42
CA THR A 261 11.29 -2.58 2.39
C THR A 261 10.72 -2.97 1.03
N GLN A 262 10.17 -1.99 0.33
CA GLN A 262 9.61 -2.20 -0.99
C GLN A 262 9.98 -1.05 -1.92
N HIS A 263 10.83 -1.33 -2.90
CA HIS A 263 11.18 -0.40 -3.95
C HIS A 263 10.08 -0.41 -5.02
N SER A 264 9.61 0.77 -5.43
CA SER A 264 8.74 0.93 -6.60
C SER A 264 9.56 1.49 -7.75
N SER A 265 9.83 0.65 -8.75
CA SER A 265 10.17 1.10 -10.11
C SER A 265 9.05 1.95 -10.68
#